data_AF-A0A5J5GA15-F1
#
_entry.id   AF-A0A5J5GA15-F1
#
_cell.length_a   1.000
_cell.length_b   1.000
_cell.length_c   1.000
_cell.angle_alpha   90.00
_cell.angle_beta   90.00
_cell.angle_gamma   90.00
#
_symmetry.space_group_name_H-M   'P 1'
#
loop_
_entity.id
_entity.type
_entity.pdbx_description
1 polymer ?
#
loop_
_entity_poly.entity_id
_entity_poly.type
_entity_poly.pdbx_seq_one_letter_code
_entity_poly.pdbx_strand_id
1 'polypeptide(L)'
;MNRSRWADLGLLLVAMMWGCTFLMVQAAVRVLPPLAFNSIRFLGAALLLALITALLYREQWRSVTPRMALHALLLGGTLFLGYAFQTVGLLYTTTSNTGFITGLSVVLVPFLSLLLARTKVSRYTWISAALAAAGLYLIAFAGSAFSLNKGDGLVLLGAVSFALQIVLTGFYAPRHPALPLAVLQMAVVGLLSLAASLLHDGPAAFGGAGEWARRPEVLITLLVSIGPTSAFAFWIQTACQRYTTPARVAIIYSTEPVFAAITGVLFGGETLGPAGILGCACILAGMLLAELGPGGGENAAGGIDAEDAARDIIAEDEALPPSAYQAAPAAGGPLSAGPTES
;
A
#
# COMPACT_ATOMS: atom_id res chain seq x y z
N MET A 1 16.67 1.59 -20.20
CA MET A 1 15.22 1.76 -19.92
C MET A 1 15.09 2.36 -18.52
N ASN A 2 14.42 3.52 -18.37
CA ASN A 2 14.44 4.32 -17.13
C ASN A 2 13.82 3.57 -15.94
N ARG A 3 14.45 3.64 -14.75
CA ARG A 3 13.99 2.97 -13.51
C ARG A 3 12.55 3.34 -13.11
N SER A 4 12.12 4.57 -13.42
CA SER A 4 10.75 5.04 -13.20
C SER A 4 9.70 4.24 -13.99
N ARG A 5 9.95 3.90 -15.27
CA ARG A 5 8.98 3.11 -16.06
C ARG A 5 8.78 1.70 -15.51
N TRP A 6 9.84 1.09 -15.02
CA TRP A 6 9.76 -0.21 -14.34
C TRP A 6 9.00 -0.11 -13.01
N ALA A 7 9.15 0.99 -12.28
CA ALA A 7 8.37 1.24 -11.08
C ALA A 7 6.87 1.37 -11.40
N ASP A 8 6.52 2.13 -12.44
CA ASP A 8 5.13 2.32 -12.84
C ASP A 8 4.49 1.01 -13.35
N LEU A 9 5.24 0.17 -14.09
CA LEU A 9 4.80 -1.20 -14.45
C LEU A 9 4.61 -2.11 -13.24
N GLY A 10 5.51 -2.02 -12.25
CA GLY A 10 5.38 -2.75 -10.99
C GLY A 10 4.13 -2.34 -10.23
N LEU A 11 3.82 -1.05 -10.17
CA LEU A 11 2.60 -0.54 -9.53
C LEU A 11 1.33 -0.91 -10.31
N LEU A 12 1.39 -0.97 -11.65
CA LEU A 12 0.28 -1.47 -12.46
C LEU A 12 0.01 -2.95 -12.18
N LEU A 13 1.06 -3.76 -12.00
CA LEU A 13 0.94 -5.14 -11.56
C LEU A 13 0.27 -5.23 -10.18
N VAL A 14 0.60 -4.34 -9.25
CA VAL A 14 -0.07 -4.25 -7.94
C VAL A 14 -1.56 -3.96 -8.10
N ALA A 15 -1.92 -2.95 -8.90
CA ALA A 15 -3.31 -2.60 -9.18
C ALA A 15 -4.08 -3.78 -9.80
N MET A 16 -3.44 -4.55 -10.68
CA MET A 16 -4.01 -5.77 -11.27
C MET A 16 -4.23 -6.85 -10.21
N MET A 17 -3.25 -7.12 -9.35
CA MET A 17 -3.38 -8.11 -8.28
C MET A 17 -4.55 -7.78 -7.34
N TRP A 18 -4.71 -6.51 -6.96
CA TRP A 18 -5.84 -6.08 -6.12
C TRP A 18 -7.17 -6.18 -6.88
N GLY A 19 -7.24 -5.70 -8.11
CA GLY A 19 -8.48 -5.70 -8.90
C GLY A 19 -9.02 -7.11 -9.16
N CYS A 20 -8.14 -8.05 -9.53
CA CYS A 20 -8.54 -9.44 -9.80
C CYS A 20 -9.00 -10.22 -8.56
N THR A 21 -8.66 -9.76 -7.35
CA THR A 21 -8.89 -10.51 -6.11
C THR A 21 -10.00 -9.92 -5.25
N PHE A 22 -10.56 -8.77 -5.64
CA PHE A 22 -11.58 -8.05 -4.89
C PHE A 22 -12.82 -8.91 -4.62
N LEU A 23 -13.29 -9.65 -5.63
CA LEU A 23 -14.43 -10.59 -5.50
C LEU A 23 -14.13 -11.73 -4.51
N MET A 24 -12.90 -12.25 -4.52
CA MET A 24 -12.48 -13.32 -3.61
C MET A 24 -12.49 -12.84 -2.15
N VAL A 25 -11.90 -11.67 -1.90
CA VAL A 25 -11.85 -11.06 -0.56
C VAL A 25 -13.26 -10.80 -0.04
N GLN A 26 -14.16 -10.29 -0.88
CA GLN A 26 -15.54 -10.06 -0.49
C GLN A 26 -16.27 -11.36 -0.08
N ALA A 27 -16.04 -12.45 -0.79
CA ALA A 27 -16.61 -13.75 -0.43
C ALA A 27 -16.06 -14.25 0.92
N ALA A 28 -14.76 -14.05 1.19
CA ALA A 28 -14.14 -14.48 2.44
C ALA A 28 -14.63 -13.70 3.67
N VAL A 29 -14.79 -12.38 3.58
CA VAL A 29 -15.25 -11.55 4.71
C VAL A 29 -16.72 -11.76 5.09
N ARG A 30 -17.49 -12.53 4.30
CA ARG A 30 -18.84 -12.99 4.68
C ARG A 30 -18.82 -14.19 5.62
N VAL A 31 -17.70 -14.91 5.70
CA VAL A 31 -17.55 -16.15 6.48
C VAL A 31 -16.57 -15.96 7.64
N LEU A 32 -15.60 -15.04 7.50
CA LEU A 32 -14.64 -14.66 8.54
C LEU A 32 -14.91 -13.24 9.04
N PRO A 33 -14.82 -12.99 10.36
CA PRO A 33 -14.83 -11.63 10.90
C PRO A 33 -13.77 -10.75 10.20
N PRO A 34 -14.11 -9.53 9.75
CA PRO A 34 -13.22 -8.72 8.90
C PRO A 34 -11.84 -8.43 9.52
N LEU A 35 -11.79 -8.11 10.81
CA LEU A 35 -10.54 -7.81 11.50
C LEU A 35 -9.70 -9.07 11.75
N ALA A 36 -10.35 -10.22 12.00
CA ALA A 36 -9.67 -11.52 12.08
C ALA A 36 -9.05 -11.88 10.72
N PHE A 37 -9.79 -11.71 9.62
CA PHE A 37 -9.28 -11.91 8.26
C PHE A 37 -8.04 -11.04 7.98
N ASN A 38 -8.10 -9.74 8.28
CA ASN A 38 -6.96 -8.85 8.11
C ASN A 38 -5.76 -9.27 8.97
N SER A 39 -5.99 -9.70 10.22
CA SER A 39 -4.91 -10.16 11.09
C SER A 39 -4.15 -11.35 10.49
N ILE A 40 -4.86 -12.38 10.02
CA ILE A 40 -4.27 -13.57 9.40
C ILE A 40 -3.53 -13.18 8.11
N ARG A 41 -4.17 -12.37 7.27
CA ARG A 41 -3.63 -11.88 6.01
C ARG A 41 -2.30 -11.14 6.20
N PHE A 42 -2.26 -10.15 7.09
CA PHE A 42 -1.10 -9.27 7.24
C PHE A 42 0.00 -9.88 8.11
N LEU A 43 -0.33 -10.67 9.13
CA LEU A 43 0.68 -11.45 9.86
C LEU A 43 1.30 -12.52 8.97
N GLY A 44 0.49 -13.22 8.16
CA GLY A 44 0.99 -14.16 7.16
C GLY A 44 1.92 -13.48 6.16
N ALA A 45 1.55 -12.29 5.67
CA ALA A 45 2.39 -11.51 4.75
C ALA A 45 3.70 -11.07 5.39
N ALA A 46 3.65 -10.61 6.65
CA ALA A 46 4.83 -10.24 7.42
C ALA A 46 5.78 -11.42 7.61
N LEU A 47 5.25 -12.59 7.99
CA LEU A 47 6.03 -13.82 8.17
C LEU A 47 6.64 -14.30 6.85
N LEU A 48 5.87 -14.28 5.76
CA LEU A 48 6.35 -14.66 4.43
C LEU A 48 7.50 -13.76 3.98
N LEU A 49 7.32 -12.44 4.05
CA LEU A 49 8.40 -11.50 3.71
C LEU A 49 9.58 -11.65 4.68
N ALA A 50 9.35 -11.83 5.98
CA ALA A 50 10.42 -12.00 6.96
C ALA A 50 11.29 -13.23 6.65
N LEU A 51 10.65 -14.33 6.27
CA LEU A 51 11.33 -15.55 5.82
C LEU A 51 12.14 -15.30 4.55
N ILE A 52 11.57 -14.63 3.55
CA ILE A 52 12.27 -14.25 2.32
C ILE A 52 13.49 -13.37 2.65
N THR A 53 13.34 -12.36 3.52
CA THR A 53 14.45 -11.52 3.98
C THR A 53 15.52 -12.35 4.66
N ALA A 54 15.14 -13.24 5.58
CA ALA A 54 16.08 -14.04 6.37
C ALA A 54 16.87 -15.04 5.50
N LEU A 55 16.24 -15.63 4.49
CA LEU A 55 16.86 -16.64 3.63
C LEU A 55 17.67 -16.04 2.48
N LEU A 56 17.18 -14.97 1.85
CA LEU A 56 17.76 -14.45 0.60
C LEU A 56 18.50 -13.11 0.76
N TYR A 57 18.17 -12.34 1.81
CA TYR A 57 18.65 -10.95 1.98
C TYR A 57 19.01 -10.66 3.44
N ARG A 58 19.65 -11.63 4.11
CA ARG A 58 19.87 -11.62 5.56
C ARG A 58 20.58 -10.36 6.05
N GLU A 59 21.46 -9.79 5.24
CA GLU A 59 22.19 -8.56 5.56
C GLU A 59 21.27 -7.35 5.69
N GLN A 60 20.11 -7.33 4.99
CA GLN A 60 19.17 -6.23 5.10
C GLN A 60 18.53 -6.15 6.49
N TRP A 61 18.45 -7.25 7.26
CA TRP A 61 17.98 -7.19 8.64
C TRP A 61 18.87 -6.32 9.53
N ARG A 62 20.17 -6.22 9.23
CA ARG A 62 21.11 -5.36 9.98
C ARG A 62 20.85 -3.87 9.75
N SER A 63 20.08 -3.51 8.72
CA SER A 63 19.71 -2.12 8.44
C SER A 63 18.50 -1.65 9.24
N VAL A 64 17.84 -2.52 10.00
CA VAL A 64 16.68 -2.15 10.82
C VAL A 64 17.14 -1.26 11.96
N THR A 65 16.65 -0.02 11.96
CA THR A 65 16.91 0.99 13.00
C THR A 65 15.62 1.34 13.73
N PRO A 66 15.70 1.93 14.95
CA PRO A 66 14.52 2.46 15.63
C PRO A 66 13.75 3.49 14.79
N ARG A 67 14.46 4.30 13.98
CA ARG A 67 13.85 5.24 13.02
C ARG A 67 13.04 4.50 11.95
N MET A 68 13.57 3.41 11.40
CA MET A 68 12.82 2.56 10.46
C MET A 68 11.57 1.96 11.11
N ALA A 69 11.68 1.47 12.34
CA ALA A 69 10.55 0.93 13.08
C ALA A 69 9.46 1.99 13.31
N LEU A 70 9.83 3.23 13.62
CA LEU A 70 8.89 4.35 13.73
C LEU A 70 8.19 4.64 12.39
N HIS A 71 8.93 4.72 11.29
CA HIS A 71 8.32 4.95 9.97
C HIS A 71 7.40 3.78 9.58
N ALA A 72 7.81 2.54 9.86
CA ALA A 72 6.98 1.36 9.64
C ALA A 72 5.70 1.38 10.50
N LEU A 73 5.77 1.91 11.73
CA LEU A 73 4.60 2.10 12.60
C LEU A 73 3.63 3.14 12.03
N LEU A 74 4.13 4.27 11.50
CA LEU A 74 3.29 5.28 10.86
C LEU A 74 2.63 4.75 9.57
N LEU A 75 3.42 4.08 8.73
CA LEU A 75 2.92 3.47 7.50
C LEU A 75 1.93 2.34 7.79
N GLY A 76 2.27 1.44 8.70
CA GLY A 76 1.43 0.31 9.07
C GLY A 76 0.17 0.75 9.84
N GLY A 77 0.26 1.78 10.67
CA GLY A 77 -0.88 2.34 11.40
C GLY A 77 -1.90 2.99 10.46
N THR A 78 -1.43 3.81 9.51
CA THR A 78 -2.31 4.40 8.48
C THR A 78 -2.90 3.34 7.57
N LEU A 79 -2.10 2.32 7.19
CA LEU A 79 -2.59 1.19 6.39
C LEU A 79 -3.63 0.36 7.15
N PHE A 80 -3.42 0.13 8.45
CA PHE A 80 -4.36 -0.56 9.33
C PHE A 80 -5.70 0.17 9.38
N LEU A 81 -5.70 1.49 9.58
CA LEU A 81 -6.93 2.28 9.56
C LEU A 81 -7.65 2.17 8.22
N GLY A 82 -6.90 2.20 7.11
CA GLY A 82 -7.40 1.96 5.75
C GLY A 82 -8.17 0.65 5.64
N TYR A 83 -7.50 -0.46 5.94
CA TYR A 83 -8.09 -1.79 5.87
C TYR A 83 -9.20 -2.02 6.89
N ALA A 84 -9.06 -1.54 8.13
CA ALA A 84 -10.08 -1.70 9.17
C ALA A 84 -11.39 -1.03 8.75
N PHE A 85 -11.33 0.25 8.37
CA PHE A 85 -12.53 0.97 7.94
C PHE A 85 -13.12 0.41 6.64
N GLN A 86 -12.30 0.04 5.66
CA GLN A 86 -12.79 -0.51 4.41
C GLN A 86 -13.45 -1.89 4.60
N THR A 87 -12.80 -2.80 5.33
CA THR A 87 -13.32 -4.16 5.52
C THR A 87 -14.55 -4.21 6.43
N VAL A 88 -14.64 -3.35 7.44
CA VAL A 88 -15.89 -3.17 8.20
C VAL A 88 -16.96 -2.46 7.35
N GLY A 89 -16.57 -1.49 6.54
CA GLY A 89 -17.46 -0.78 5.61
C GLY A 89 -18.14 -1.73 4.61
N LEU A 90 -17.40 -2.73 4.11
CA LEU A 90 -17.90 -3.78 3.20
C LEU A 90 -19.07 -4.61 3.77
N LEU A 91 -19.30 -4.58 5.09
CA LEU A 91 -20.48 -5.20 5.70
C LEU A 91 -21.78 -4.42 5.45
N TYR A 92 -21.67 -3.13 5.16
CA TYR A 92 -22.81 -2.19 5.09
C TYR A 92 -22.99 -1.55 3.72
N THR A 93 -21.95 -1.56 2.88
CA THR A 93 -22.00 -0.99 1.52
C THR A 93 -21.73 -2.06 0.44
N THR A 94 -21.88 -1.67 -0.82
CA THR A 94 -21.64 -2.54 -1.97
C THR A 94 -20.17 -2.55 -2.36
N THR A 95 -19.77 -3.59 -3.07
CA THR A 95 -18.45 -3.74 -3.73
C THR A 95 -18.17 -2.55 -4.64
N SER A 96 -19.18 -2.15 -5.42
CA SER A 96 -19.10 -1.05 -6.38
C SER A 96 -18.85 0.29 -5.68
N ASN A 97 -19.64 0.61 -4.65
CA ASN A 97 -19.43 1.81 -3.84
C ASN A 97 -18.06 1.77 -3.16
N THR A 98 -17.64 0.62 -2.63
CA THR A 98 -16.34 0.48 -1.97
C THR A 98 -15.19 0.77 -2.93
N GLY A 99 -15.22 0.17 -4.13
CA GLY A 99 -14.23 0.39 -5.17
C GLY A 99 -14.18 1.85 -5.63
N PHE A 100 -15.34 2.48 -5.83
CA PHE A 100 -15.44 3.91 -6.16
C PHE A 100 -14.80 4.80 -5.09
N ILE A 101 -15.26 4.65 -3.84
CA ILE A 101 -14.85 5.52 -2.73
C ILE A 101 -13.37 5.32 -2.42
N THR A 102 -12.87 4.09 -2.46
CA THR A 102 -11.43 3.79 -2.30
C THR A 102 -10.62 4.41 -3.45
N GLY A 103 -11.14 4.32 -4.68
CA GLY A 103 -10.54 4.91 -5.87
C GLY A 103 -10.43 6.44 -5.83
N LEU A 104 -11.25 7.14 -5.03
CA LEU A 104 -11.12 8.59 -4.80
C LEU A 104 -9.78 8.98 -4.16
N SER A 105 -8.99 8.01 -3.67
CA SER A 105 -7.58 8.22 -3.33
C SER A 105 -6.79 8.89 -4.47
N VAL A 106 -7.16 8.68 -5.74
CA VAL A 106 -6.56 9.38 -6.90
C VAL A 106 -6.68 10.90 -6.83
N VAL A 107 -7.72 11.41 -6.18
CA VAL A 107 -7.93 12.84 -5.94
C VAL A 107 -7.31 13.25 -4.60
N LEU A 108 -7.49 12.44 -3.55
CA LEU A 108 -7.02 12.75 -2.20
C LEU A 108 -5.49 12.81 -2.11
N VAL A 109 -4.77 11.93 -2.81
CA VAL A 109 -3.30 11.86 -2.75
C VAL A 109 -2.64 13.15 -3.26
N PRO A 110 -2.99 13.70 -4.45
CA PRO A 110 -2.50 15.01 -4.86
C PRO A 110 -2.79 16.14 -3.85
N PHE A 111 -3.98 16.20 -3.27
CA PHE A 111 -4.33 17.18 -2.24
C PHE A 111 -3.47 17.03 -0.98
N LEU A 112 -3.33 15.81 -0.46
CA LEU A 112 -2.51 15.51 0.70
C LEU A 112 -1.02 15.77 0.42
N SER A 113 -0.55 15.48 -0.80
CA SER A 113 0.82 15.79 -1.23
C SER A 113 1.07 17.30 -1.22
N LEU A 114 0.11 18.11 -1.66
CA LEU A 114 0.21 19.57 -1.58
C LEU A 114 0.21 20.05 -0.12
N LEU A 115 -0.67 19.50 0.72
CA LEU A 115 -0.85 19.93 2.10
C LEU A 115 0.34 19.55 3.00
N LEU A 116 0.80 18.31 2.91
CA LEU A 116 1.84 17.74 3.79
C LEU A 116 3.24 17.95 3.23
N ALA A 117 3.42 17.81 1.90
CA ALA A 117 4.74 17.91 1.26
C ALA A 117 5.07 19.31 0.75
N ARG A 118 4.07 20.20 0.65
CA ARG A 118 4.20 21.49 -0.06
C ARG A 118 4.76 21.37 -1.48
N THR A 119 4.59 20.19 -2.09
CA THR A 119 5.11 19.90 -3.43
C THR A 119 4.18 20.48 -4.48
N LYS A 120 4.76 20.99 -5.58
CA LYS A 120 3.99 21.50 -6.71
C LYS A 120 3.38 20.32 -7.47
N VAL A 121 2.05 20.24 -7.47
CA VAL A 121 1.31 19.25 -8.27
C VAL A 121 1.07 19.80 -9.67
N SER A 122 1.48 19.05 -10.69
CA SER A 122 1.30 19.42 -12.09
C SER A 122 -0.18 19.54 -12.47
N ARG A 123 -0.51 20.47 -13.37
CA ARG A 123 -1.86 20.58 -13.97
C ARG A 123 -2.29 19.27 -14.64
N TYR A 124 -1.34 18.51 -15.21
CA TYR A 124 -1.64 17.23 -15.85
C TYR A 124 -2.06 16.17 -14.82
N THR A 125 -1.48 16.20 -13.61
CA THR A 125 -1.90 15.33 -12.50
C THR A 125 -3.34 15.65 -12.09
N TRP A 126 -3.73 16.92 -12.00
CA TRP A 126 -5.11 17.31 -11.70
C TRP A 126 -6.10 16.87 -12.77
N ILE A 127 -5.78 17.08 -14.04
CA ILE A 127 -6.62 16.62 -15.17
C ILE A 127 -6.74 15.09 -15.14
N SER A 128 -5.63 14.38 -14.89
CA SER A 128 -5.62 12.91 -14.80
C SER A 128 -6.47 12.41 -13.64
N ALA A 129 -6.37 13.04 -12.47
CA ALA A 129 -7.17 12.69 -11.30
C ALA A 129 -8.67 12.97 -11.53
N ALA A 130 -9.00 14.09 -12.16
CA ALA A 130 -10.39 14.41 -12.52
C ALA A 130 -10.97 13.39 -13.52
N LEU A 131 -10.18 13.01 -14.53
CA LEU A 131 -10.59 12.03 -15.53
C LEU A 131 -10.75 10.62 -14.92
N ALA A 132 -9.82 10.21 -14.05
CA ALA A 132 -9.92 8.97 -13.30
C ALA A 132 -11.14 8.95 -12.36
N ALA A 133 -11.39 10.03 -11.63
CA ALA A 133 -12.58 10.15 -10.76
C ALA A 133 -13.89 10.08 -11.55
N ALA A 134 -13.96 10.72 -12.73
CA ALA A 134 -15.10 10.61 -13.62
C ALA A 134 -15.29 9.17 -14.12
N GLY A 135 -14.19 8.49 -14.48
CA GLY A 135 -14.25 7.09 -14.90
C GLY A 135 -14.68 6.14 -13.79
N LEU A 136 -14.19 6.34 -12.56
CA LEU A 136 -14.63 5.62 -11.37
C LEU A 136 -16.13 5.80 -11.14
N TYR A 137 -16.63 7.04 -11.27
CA TYR A 137 -18.06 7.34 -11.12
C TYR A 137 -18.90 6.60 -12.15
N LEU A 138 -18.47 6.61 -13.42
CA LEU A 138 -19.15 5.91 -14.51
C LEU A 138 -19.20 4.40 -14.29
N ILE A 139 -18.11 3.78 -13.82
CA ILE A 139 -18.11 2.34 -13.51
C ILE A 139 -19.07 2.05 -12.34
N ALA A 140 -19.03 2.86 -11.29
CA ALA A 140 -19.73 2.55 -10.06
C ALA A 140 -21.24 2.80 -10.10
N PHE A 141 -21.65 3.83 -10.85
CA PHE A 141 -23.03 4.32 -10.88
C PHE A 141 -23.71 4.19 -12.24
N ALA A 142 -23.16 3.36 -13.15
CA ALA A 142 -23.81 3.02 -14.41
C ALA A 142 -25.17 2.34 -14.16
N GLY A 143 -26.25 3.13 -14.14
CA GLY A 143 -27.63 2.64 -14.05
C GLY A 143 -28.15 2.38 -12.63
N SER A 144 -27.43 2.81 -11.59
CA SER A 144 -27.88 2.69 -10.18
C SER A 144 -28.22 4.05 -9.57
N ALA A 145 -29.21 4.09 -8.69
CA ALA A 145 -29.51 5.29 -7.90
C ALA A 145 -28.40 5.52 -6.87
N PHE A 146 -27.87 6.74 -6.81
CA PHE A 146 -26.89 7.12 -5.80
C PHE A 146 -27.53 7.08 -4.40
N SER A 147 -27.07 6.16 -3.57
CA SER A 147 -27.53 5.99 -2.18
C SER A 147 -26.34 5.91 -1.26
N LEU A 148 -26.22 6.89 -0.36
CA LEU A 148 -25.21 6.88 0.68
C LEU A 148 -25.69 6.07 1.88
N ASN A 149 -24.84 5.18 2.37
CA ASN A 149 -25.06 4.41 3.57
C ASN A 149 -23.90 4.61 4.58
N LYS A 150 -24.07 4.09 5.80
CA LYS A 150 -23.07 4.19 6.87
C LYS A 150 -21.72 3.58 6.47
N GLY A 151 -21.74 2.50 5.68
CA GLY A 151 -20.54 1.86 5.14
C GLY A 151 -19.74 2.78 4.23
N ASP A 152 -20.40 3.62 3.41
CA ASP A 152 -19.72 4.56 2.51
C ASP A 152 -18.87 5.58 3.29
N GLY A 153 -19.37 6.07 4.43
CA GLY A 153 -18.63 6.94 5.32
C GLY A 153 -17.39 6.26 5.92
N LEU A 154 -17.50 4.99 6.30
CA LEU A 154 -16.36 4.20 6.76
C LEU A 154 -15.34 4.00 5.64
N VAL A 155 -15.78 3.57 4.45
CA VAL A 155 -14.87 3.39 3.32
C VAL A 155 -14.18 4.70 2.94
N LEU A 156 -14.84 5.86 3.06
CA LEU A 156 -14.22 7.16 2.81
C LEU A 156 -13.09 7.46 3.81
N LEU A 157 -13.29 7.16 5.11
CA LEU A 157 -12.22 7.25 6.10
C LEU A 157 -11.07 6.28 5.77
N GLY A 158 -11.41 5.09 5.25
CA GLY A 158 -10.45 4.14 4.71
C GLY A 158 -9.64 4.71 3.54
N ALA A 159 -10.31 5.34 2.57
CA ALA A 159 -9.71 5.97 1.40
C ALA A 159 -8.75 7.11 1.78
N VAL A 160 -9.12 7.94 2.76
CA VAL A 160 -8.23 8.97 3.33
C VAL A 160 -7.00 8.34 3.98
N SER A 161 -7.18 7.24 4.71
CA SER A 161 -6.08 6.53 5.37
C SER A 161 -5.12 5.87 4.36
N PHE A 162 -5.64 5.26 3.29
CA PHE A 162 -4.84 4.75 2.18
C PHE A 162 -4.12 5.88 1.44
N ALA A 163 -4.79 6.99 1.17
CA ALA A 163 -4.17 8.14 0.52
C ALA A 163 -3.01 8.70 1.36
N LEU A 164 -3.20 8.81 2.69
CA LEU A 164 -2.13 9.20 3.61
C LEU A 164 -0.98 8.18 3.59
N GLN A 165 -1.27 6.88 3.61
CA GLN A 165 -0.25 5.83 3.52
C GLN A 165 0.56 5.93 2.22
N ILE A 166 -0.09 6.18 1.07
CA ILE A 166 0.59 6.34 -0.23
C ILE A 166 1.55 7.54 -0.18
N VAL A 167 1.11 8.67 0.40
CA VAL A 167 1.93 9.88 0.57
C VAL A 167 3.12 9.62 1.50
N LEU A 168 2.87 9.05 2.68
CA LEU A 168 3.91 8.69 3.65
C LEU A 168 4.91 7.67 3.08
N THR A 169 4.45 6.72 2.27
CA THR A 169 5.35 5.75 1.63
C THR A 169 6.26 6.44 0.63
N GLY A 170 5.75 7.42 -0.12
CA GLY A 170 6.59 8.26 -0.97
C GLY A 170 7.73 8.94 -0.20
N PHE A 171 7.45 9.44 1.01
CA PHE A 171 8.48 10.04 1.86
C PHE A 171 9.46 9.03 2.45
N TYR A 172 8.97 7.93 3.01
CA TYR A 172 9.80 7.05 3.83
C TYR A 172 10.46 5.90 3.06
N ALA A 173 9.90 5.47 1.93
CA ALA A 173 10.46 4.39 1.14
C ALA A 173 11.87 4.68 0.59
N PRO A 174 12.22 5.91 0.13
CA PRO A 174 13.58 6.24 -0.28
C PRO A 174 14.62 6.12 0.84
N ARG A 175 14.20 6.26 2.10
CA ARG A 175 15.08 6.33 3.28
C ARG A 175 15.46 4.97 3.88
N HIS A 176 14.75 3.90 3.53
CA HIS A 176 14.84 2.59 4.21
C HIS A 176 14.72 1.44 3.24
N PRO A 177 15.58 0.39 3.28
CA PRO A 177 15.44 -0.83 2.48
C PRO A 177 14.00 -1.34 2.40
N ALA A 178 13.52 -1.53 1.16
CA ALA A 178 12.09 -1.76 0.90
C ALA A 178 11.56 -3.04 1.55
N LEU A 179 12.39 -4.08 1.63
CA LEU A 179 11.97 -5.41 2.05
C LEU A 179 11.79 -5.45 3.59
N PRO A 180 12.77 -5.04 4.44
CA PRO A 180 12.53 -4.86 5.88
C PRO A 180 11.42 -3.87 6.22
N LEU A 181 11.33 -2.74 5.50
CA LEU A 181 10.27 -1.76 5.74
C LEU A 181 8.88 -2.36 5.48
N ALA A 182 8.72 -3.11 4.38
CA ALA A 182 7.48 -3.81 4.07
C ALA A 182 7.15 -4.88 5.12
N VAL A 183 8.13 -5.67 5.60
CA VAL A 183 7.91 -6.64 6.68
C VAL A 183 7.33 -5.97 7.92
N LEU A 184 7.98 -4.90 8.39
CA LEU A 184 7.57 -4.20 9.60
C LEU A 184 6.19 -3.53 9.42
N GLN A 185 5.92 -2.94 8.25
CA GLN A 185 4.62 -2.37 7.92
C GLN A 185 3.51 -3.42 7.98
N MET A 186 3.72 -4.59 7.36
CA MET A 186 2.75 -5.70 7.39
C MET A 186 2.56 -6.25 8.81
N ALA A 187 3.64 -6.35 9.59
CA ALA A 187 3.57 -6.80 10.97
C ALA A 187 2.72 -5.85 11.83
N VAL A 188 2.89 -4.53 11.67
CA VAL A 188 2.08 -3.52 12.36
C VAL A 188 0.60 -3.68 12.00
N VAL A 189 0.26 -3.79 10.71
CA VAL A 189 -1.14 -3.98 10.29
C VAL A 189 -1.73 -5.26 10.89
N GLY A 190 -0.98 -6.36 10.83
CA GLY A 190 -1.41 -7.65 11.34
C GLY A 190 -1.64 -7.66 12.84
N LEU A 191 -0.71 -7.08 13.61
CA LEU A 191 -0.79 -6.98 15.07
C LEU A 191 -1.91 -6.04 15.53
N LEU A 192 -2.07 -4.88 14.88
CA LEU A 192 -3.16 -3.96 15.18
C LEU A 192 -4.53 -4.57 14.82
N SER A 193 -4.61 -5.30 13.71
CA SER A 193 -5.83 -6.02 13.31
C SER A 193 -6.16 -7.16 14.29
N LEU A 194 -5.14 -7.89 14.76
CA LEU A 194 -5.31 -8.92 15.78
C LEU A 194 -5.83 -8.33 17.08
N ALA A 195 -5.19 -7.26 17.57
CA ALA A 195 -5.62 -6.56 18.77
C ALA A 195 -7.06 -6.05 18.61
N ALA A 196 -7.38 -5.37 17.50
CA ALA A 196 -8.72 -4.86 17.25
C ALA A 196 -9.77 -5.98 17.16
N SER A 197 -9.45 -7.12 16.54
CA SER A 197 -10.34 -8.28 16.48
C SER A 197 -10.59 -8.87 17.87
N LEU A 198 -9.53 -9.03 18.69
CA LEU A 198 -9.69 -9.54 20.05
C LEU A 198 -10.45 -8.58 20.97
N LEU A 199 -10.30 -7.27 20.78
CA LEU A 199 -11.04 -6.26 21.55
C LEU A 199 -12.52 -6.18 21.14
N HIS A 200 -12.83 -6.31 19.85
CA HIS A 200 -14.19 -6.15 19.34
C HIS A 200 -15.01 -7.44 19.36
N ASP A 201 -14.42 -8.52 18.85
CA ASP A 201 -15.09 -9.81 18.61
C ASP A 201 -14.72 -10.86 19.69
N GLY A 202 -13.73 -10.56 20.54
CA GLY A 202 -13.22 -11.49 21.56
C GLY A 202 -12.43 -12.67 20.98
N PRO A 203 -11.97 -13.62 21.82
CA PRO A 203 -11.31 -14.84 21.34
C PRO A 203 -12.19 -15.69 20.42
N ALA A 204 -13.52 -15.55 20.54
CA ALA A 204 -14.50 -16.22 19.69
C ALA A 204 -14.38 -15.83 18.21
N ALA A 205 -13.75 -14.68 17.91
CA ALA A 205 -13.43 -14.26 16.56
C ALA A 205 -12.72 -15.36 15.76
N PHE A 206 -11.87 -16.16 16.41
CA PHE A 206 -11.10 -17.25 15.78
C PHE A 206 -11.71 -18.64 16.03
N GLY A 207 -12.88 -18.72 16.68
CA GLY A 207 -13.54 -19.98 17.01
C GLY A 207 -13.95 -20.79 15.77
N GLY A 208 -14.19 -20.12 14.64
CA GLY A 208 -14.49 -20.73 13.35
C GLY A 208 -13.29 -21.28 12.58
N ALA A 209 -12.06 -21.15 13.09
CA ALA A 209 -10.83 -21.51 12.36
C ALA A 209 -10.84 -22.95 11.83
N GLY A 210 -11.40 -23.90 12.60
CA GLY A 210 -11.52 -25.29 12.18
C GLY A 210 -12.50 -25.52 11.03
N GLU A 211 -13.50 -24.65 10.84
CA GLU A 211 -14.42 -24.69 9.70
C GLU A 211 -13.78 -24.03 8.47
N TRP A 212 -13.17 -22.86 8.66
CA TRP A 212 -12.49 -22.12 7.60
C TRP A 212 -11.38 -22.93 6.95
N ALA A 213 -10.62 -23.67 7.76
CA ALA A 213 -9.55 -24.55 7.29
C ALA A 213 -10.05 -25.74 6.42
N ARG A 214 -11.35 -26.03 6.42
CA ARG A 214 -11.96 -27.08 5.58
C ARG A 214 -12.59 -26.53 4.31
N ARG A 215 -12.73 -25.22 4.18
CA ARG A 215 -13.30 -24.56 3.00
C ARG A 215 -12.18 -24.16 2.03
N PRO A 216 -11.99 -24.88 0.91
CA PRO A 216 -10.86 -24.61 0.00
C PRO A 216 -10.90 -23.18 -0.58
N GLU A 217 -12.08 -22.59 -0.75
CA GLU A 217 -12.25 -21.22 -1.25
C GLU A 217 -11.67 -20.19 -0.27
N VAL A 218 -11.84 -20.42 1.03
CA VAL A 218 -11.28 -19.57 2.09
C VAL A 218 -9.77 -19.71 2.12
N LEU A 219 -9.24 -20.94 2.04
CA LEU A 219 -7.80 -21.19 2.02
C LEU A 219 -7.12 -20.53 0.80
N ILE A 220 -7.69 -20.69 -0.39
CA ILE A 220 -7.18 -20.06 -1.61
C ILE A 220 -7.21 -18.54 -1.46
N THR A 221 -8.31 -17.99 -0.94
CA THR A 221 -8.42 -16.53 -0.70
C THR A 221 -7.37 -16.05 0.30
N LEU A 222 -7.12 -16.78 1.39
CA LEU A 222 -6.07 -16.45 2.36
C LEU A 222 -4.68 -16.53 1.75
N LEU A 223 -4.36 -17.57 0.96
CA LEU A 223 -3.06 -17.71 0.30
C LEU A 223 -2.80 -16.55 -0.67
N VAL A 224 -3.78 -16.22 -1.51
CA VAL A 224 -3.71 -15.08 -2.45
C VAL A 224 -3.67 -13.74 -1.71
N SER A 225 -4.37 -13.65 -0.58
CA SER A 225 -4.38 -12.47 0.29
C SER A 225 -3.02 -12.25 0.96
N ILE A 226 -2.39 -13.31 1.46
CA ILE A 226 -1.11 -13.28 2.16
C ILE A 226 0.03 -12.95 1.20
N GLY A 227 0.15 -13.69 0.10
CA GLY A 227 1.28 -13.59 -0.82
C GLY A 227 1.14 -12.46 -1.84
N PRO A 228 0.46 -12.69 -2.97
CA PRO A 228 0.33 -11.72 -4.05
C PRO A 228 -0.15 -10.33 -3.61
N THR A 229 -1.25 -10.27 -2.87
CA THR A 229 -1.96 -9.00 -2.65
C THR A 229 -1.61 -8.28 -1.36
N SER A 230 -0.83 -8.89 -0.46
CA SER A 230 -0.25 -8.21 0.70
C SER A 230 1.27 -8.22 0.64
N ALA A 231 1.92 -9.38 0.81
CA ALA A 231 3.38 -9.44 0.87
C ALA A 231 4.04 -8.81 -0.37
N PHE A 232 3.74 -9.34 -1.56
CA PHE A 232 4.36 -8.88 -2.79
C PHE A 232 3.83 -7.52 -3.23
N ALA A 233 2.53 -7.27 -3.13
CA ALA A 233 1.95 -5.96 -3.45
C ALA A 233 2.60 -4.81 -2.68
N PHE A 234 2.67 -4.90 -1.34
CA PHE A 234 3.23 -3.82 -0.53
C PHE A 234 4.76 -3.77 -0.62
N TRP A 235 5.45 -4.89 -0.81
CA TRP A 235 6.89 -4.87 -1.10
C TRP A 235 7.19 -4.15 -2.44
N ILE A 236 6.46 -4.50 -3.50
CA ILE A 236 6.59 -3.85 -4.82
C ILE A 236 6.25 -2.37 -4.69
N GLN A 237 5.16 -2.01 -4.02
CA GLN A 237 4.81 -0.61 -3.76
C GLN A 237 5.96 0.15 -3.10
N THR A 238 6.48 -0.35 -1.98
CA THR A 238 7.58 0.29 -1.27
C THR A 238 8.84 0.38 -2.13
N ALA A 239 9.15 -0.65 -2.93
CA ALA A 239 10.31 -0.62 -3.82
C ALA A 239 10.14 0.39 -4.98
N CYS A 240 8.93 0.47 -5.56
CA CYS A 240 8.62 1.29 -6.72
C CYS A 240 8.41 2.77 -6.37
N GLN A 241 7.80 3.09 -5.22
CA GLN A 241 7.56 4.47 -4.78
C GLN A 241 8.82 5.30 -4.51
N ARG A 242 10.00 4.67 -4.54
CA ARG A 242 11.29 5.34 -4.53
C ARG A 242 11.65 6.04 -5.85
N TYR A 243 10.97 5.65 -6.93
CA TYR A 243 11.29 6.07 -8.29
C TYR A 243 10.09 6.73 -9.00
N THR A 244 9.03 7.04 -8.25
CA THR A 244 7.81 7.67 -8.77
C THR A 244 7.16 8.49 -7.67
N THR A 245 6.23 9.39 -8.03
CA THR A 245 5.59 10.28 -7.06
C THR A 245 4.32 9.66 -6.47
N PRO A 246 3.91 10.04 -5.24
CA PRO A 246 2.64 9.58 -4.66
C PRO A 246 1.44 9.79 -5.57
N ALA A 247 1.36 10.95 -6.23
CA ALA A 247 0.26 11.26 -7.13
C ALA A 247 0.22 10.34 -8.37
N ARG A 248 1.39 9.99 -8.95
CA ARG A 248 1.46 9.02 -10.05
C ARG A 248 1.03 7.62 -9.57
N VAL A 249 1.44 7.22 -8.38
CA VAL A 249 1.02 5.93 -7.78
C VAL A 249 -0.49 5.86 -7.63
N ALA A 250 -1.12 6.90 -7.09
CA ALA A 250 -2.57 6.95 -6.91
C ALA A 250 -3.32 6.90 -8.26
N ILE A 251 -2.79 7.53 -9.30
CA ILE A 251 -3.34 7.45 -10.66
C ILE A 251 -3.21 6.03 -11.23
N ILE A 252 -2.06 5.38 -11.06
CA ILE A 252 -1.89 3.98 -11.48
C ILE A 252 -2.84 3.07 -10.71
N TYR A 253 -2.97 3.23 -9.40
CA TYR A 253 -3.89 2.44 -8.57
C TYR A 253 -5.36 2.66 -8.91
N SER A 254 -5.73 3.82 -9.47
CA SER A 254 -7.09 4.04 -9.98
C SER A 254 -7.48 3.10 -11.13
N THR A 255 -6.53 2.37 -11.73
CA THR A 255 -6.78 1.31 -12.72
C THR A 255 -7.28 0.00 -12.09
N GLU A 256 -7.23 -0.16 -10.78
CA GLU A 256 -7.70 -1.36 -10.07
C GLU A 256 -9.14 -1.77 -10.48
N PRO A 257 -10.13 -0.87 -10.54
CA PRO A 257 -11.50 -1.23 -10.94
C PRO A 257 -11.62 -1.65 -12.41
N VAL A 258 -10.68 -1.25 -13.28
CA VAL A 258 -10.62 -1.72 -14.66
C VAL A 258 -10.26 -3.21 -14.68
N PHE A 259 -9.28 -3.64 -13.88
CA PHE A 259 -8.93 -5.05 -13.75
C PHE A 259 -10.03 -5.87 -13.06
N ALA A 260 -10.71 -5.28 -12.07
CA ALA A 260 -11.87 -5.90 -11.45
C ALA A 260 -13.00 -6.13 -12.48
N ALA A 261 -13.32 -5.11 -13.30
CA ALA A 261 -14.32 -5.21 -14.36
C ALA A 261 -13.94 -6.26 -15.42
N ILE A 262 -12.68 -6.30 -15.85
CA ILE A 262 -12.19 -7.33 -16.79
C ILE A 262 -12.37 -8.73 -16.20
N THR A 263 -12.03 -8.91 -14.92
CA THR A 263 -12.16 -10.21 -14.23
C THR A 263 -13.63 -10.59 -14.07
N GLY A 264 -14.51 -9.64 -13.74
CA GLY A 264 -15.96 -9.84 -13.65
C GLY A 264 -16.58 -10.28 -14.99
N VAL A 265 -16.15 -9.69 -16.10
CA VAL A 265 -16.60 -10.10 -17.44
C VAL A 265 -16.07 -11.49 -17.83
N LEU A 266 -14.77 -11.74 -17.63
CA LEU A 266 -14.14 -12.99 -18.08
C LEU A 266 -14.52 -14.21 -17.24
N PHE A 267 -14.63 -14.05 -15.92
CA PHE A 267 -14.79 -15.16 -14.98
C PHE A 267 -16.11 -15.10 -14.21
N GLY A 268 -16.69 -13.90 -14.03
CA GLY A 268 -17.95 -13.70 -13.31
C GLY A 268 -19.20 -13.77 -14.19
N GLY A 269 -19.04 -13.78 -15.52
CA GLY A 269 -20.17 -13.72 -16.47
C GLY A 269 -20.90 -12.38 -16.48
N GLU A 270 -20.28 -11.32 -15.94
CA GLU A 270 -20.84 -9.98 -15.91
C GLU A 270 -20.77 -9.33 -17.30
N THR A 271 -21.73 -8.45 -17.62
CA THR A 271 -21.70 -7.65 -18.84
C THR A 271 -21.38 -6.20 -18.52
N LEU A 272 -20.33 -5.67 -19.15
CA LEU A 272 -19.96 -4.26 -19.00
C LEU A 272 -20.80 -3.40 -19.95
N GLY A 273 -21.71 -2.60 -19.40
CA GLY A 273 -22.50 -1.66 -20.18
C GLY A 273 -21.67 -0.52 -20.79
N PRO A 274 -22.23 0.29 -21.71
CA PRO A 274 -21.52 1.39 -22.37
C PRO A 274 -20.88 2.39 -21.40
N ALA A 275 -21.55 2.70 -20.29
CA ALA A 275 -21.02 3.57 -19.25
C ALA A 275 -19.80 2.97 -18.54
N GLY A 276 -19.79 1.66 -18.27
CA GLY A 276 -18.63 0.97 -17.69
C GLY A 276 -17.43 0.95 -18.65
N ILE A 277 -17.67 0.76 -19.95
CA ILE A 277 -16.63 0.83 -20.99
C ILE A 277 -16.03 2.24 -21.05
N LEU A 278 -16.88 3.27 -21.10
CA LEU A 278 -16.44 4.67 -21.08
C LEU A 278 -15.67 5.00 -19.79
N GLY A 279 -16.13 4.47 -18.64
CA GLY A 279 -15.45 4.65 -17.37
C GLY A 279 -14.04 4.04 -17.36
N CYS A 280 -13.88 2.83 -17.90
CA CYS A 280 -12.57 2.21 -18.07
C CYS A 280 -11.67 3.04 -19.00
N ALA A 281 -12.21 3.53 -20.12
CA ALA A 281 -11.48 4.37 -21.06
C ALA A 281 -11.01 5.69 -20.40
N CYS A 282 -11.84 6.34 -19.60
CA CYS A 282 -11.48 7.54 -18.84
C CYS A 282 -10.33 7.26 -17.86
N ILE A 283 -10.41 6.19 -17.07
CA ILE A 283 -9.34 5.82 -16.12
C ILE A 283 -8.01 5.58 -16.85
N LEU A 284 -8.03 4.78 -17.92
CA LEU A 284 -6.82 4.48 -18.70
C LEU A 284 -6.25 5.73 -19.38
N ALA A 285 -7.11 6.60 -19.92
CA ALA A 285 -6.67 7.87 -20.49
C ALA A 285 -6.05 8.80 -19.44
N GLY A 286 -6.60 8.83 -18.22
CA GLY A 286 -6.00 9.57 -17.09
C GLY A 286 -4.62 9.04 -16.72
N MET A 287 -4.46 7.71 -16.67
CA MET A 287 -3.18 7.07 -16.41
C MET A 287 -2.14 7.38 -17.51
N LEU A 288 -2.53 7.28 -18.79
CA LEU A 288 -1.66 7.62 -19.91
C LEU A 288 -1.28 9.10 -19.95
N LEU A 289 -2.20 10.01 -19.60
CA LEU A 289 -1.91 11.44 -19.52
C LEU A 289 -0.92 11.77 -18.41
N ALA A 290 -1.04 11.12 -17.24
CA ALA A 290 -0.10 11.28 -16.14
C ALA A 290 1.30 10.75 -16.48
N GLU A 291 1.36 9.70 -17.30
CA GLU A 291 2.60 9.06 -17.73
C GLU A 291 3.32 9.86 -18.83
N LEU A 292 2.60 10.19 -19.90
CA LEU A 292 3.13 10.76 -21.13
C LEU A 292 3.10 12.30 -21.15
N GLY A 293 2.39 12.93 -20.20
CA GLY A 293 2.25 14.38 -20.15
C GLY A 293 3.60 15.11 -19.95
N PRO A 294 3.73 16.38 -20.38
CA PRO A 294 4.95 17.22 -20.26
C PRO A 294 5.48 17.51 -18.84
N GLY A 295 5.17 16.69 -17.84
CA GLY A 295 5.78 16.70 -16.51
C GLY A 295 5.94 15.31 -15.89
N GLY A 296 5.63 14.25 -16.65
CA GLY A 296 5.76 12.86 -16.21
C GLY A 296 7.21 12.37 -16.12
N GLY A 297 8.09 12.91 -16.97
CA GLY A 297 9.52 12.59 -16.96
C GLY A 297 10.35 13.42 -15.97
N GLU A 298 10.00 14.69 -15.75
CA GLU A 298 10.80 15.61 -14.91
C GLU A 298 10.57 15.40 -13.41
N ASN A 299 9.33 15.11 -12.98
CA ASN A 299 9.02 14.86 -11.56
C ASN A 299 9.37 13.43 -11.08
N ALA A 300 9.65 12.49 -11.99
CA ALA A 300 10.15 11.17 -11.63
C ALA A 300 11.67 11.17 -11.36
N ALA A 301 12.39 12.16 -11.90
CA ALA A 301 13.79 12.43 -11.57
C ALA A 301 13.92 13.26 -10.27
N GLY A 302 12.94 14.13 -9.99
CA GLY A 302 12.80 14.88 -8.73
C GLY A 302 11.85 14.22 -7.74
N GLY A 303 11.96 12.89 -7.54
CA GLY A 303 11.23 12.20 -6.48
C GLY A 303 11.64 12.76 -5.13
N ILE A 304 10.87 13.71 -4.59
CA ILE A 304 11.13 14.43 -3.33
C ILE A 304 12.61 14.83 -3.26
N ASP A 305 12.97 15.91 -3.96
CA ASP A 305 14.34 16.45 -4.09
C ASP A 305 15.29 15.77 -3.11
N ALA A 306 16.02 14.77 -3.61
CA ALA A 306 16.90 13.97 -2.76
C ALA A 306 17.92 14.87 -2.04
N GLU A 307 18.15 16.10 -2.53
CA GLU A 307 18.85 17.18 -1.84
C GLU A 307 18.09 17.73 -0.62
N ASP A 308 16.78 17.99 -0.68
CA ASP A 308 15.99 18.44 0.48
C ASP A 308 15.77 17.29 1.47
N ALA A 309 15.52 16.06 0.99
CA ALA A 309 15.48 14.89 1.85
C ALA A 309 16.86 14.59 2.48
N ALA A 310 17.97 14.79 1.75
CA ALA A 310 19.33 14.66 2.30
C ALA A 310 19.69 15.83 3.23
N ARG A 311 19.20 17.05 2.97
CA ARG A 311 19.35 18.20 3.87
C ARG A 311 18.59 18.00 5.17
N ASP A 312 17.37 17.48 5.11
CA ASP A 312 16.62 17.08 6.31
C ASP A 312 17.36 15.97 7.07
N ILE A 313 17.92 14.98 6.36
CA ILE A 313 18.70 13.90 6.98
C ILE A 313 20.01 14.43 7.61
N ILE A 314 20.72 15.35 6.95
CA ILE A 314 21.96 15.95 7.45
C ILE A 314 21.67 16.89 8.62
N ALA A 315 20.63 17.73 8.53
CA ALA A 315 20.21 18.63 9.59
C ALA A 315 19.70 17.88 10.83
N GLU A 316 19.02 16.74 10.65
CA GLU A 316 18.57 15.89 11.76
C GLU A 316 19.68 15.02 12.36
N ASP A 317 20.74 14.72 11.62
CA ASP A 317 21.93 14.01 12.11
C ASP A 317 22.89 14.95 12.86
N GLU A 318 23.04 16.20 12.41
CA GLU A 318 23.75 17.26 13.13
C GLU A 318 23.02 17.72 14.42
N ALA A 319 21.70 17.53 14.49
CA ALA A 319 20.91 17.86 15.68
C ALA A 319 21.00 16.83 16.82
N LEU A 320 21.67 15.69 16.62
CA LEU A 320 21.90 14.69 17.66
C LEU A 320 23.08 15.10 18.57
N PRO A 321 22.92 15.07 19.91
CA PRO A 321 24.04 15.35 20.80
C PRO A 321 25.16 14.31 20.61
N PRO A 322 26.45 14.68 20.74
CA PRO A 322 27.59 13.78 20.56
C PRO A 322 27.56 12.48 21.39
N SER A 323 26.76 12.46 22.47
CA SER A 323 26.51 11.29 23.30
C SER A 323 25.78 10.15 22.57
N ALA A 324 25.06 10.43 21.48
CA ALA A 324 24.38 9.42 20.67
C ALA A 324 25.36 8.50 19.91
N TYR A 325 26.58 8.99 19.64
CA TYR A 325 27.63 8.25 18.93
C TYR A 325 28.53 7.41 19.85
N GLN A 326 28.43 7.56 21.18
CA GLN A 326 29.32 6.89 22.14
C GLN A 326 28.81 5.54 22.67
N ALA A 327 27.66 5.04 22.21
CA ALA A 327 27.08 3.77 22.66
C ALA A 327 27.41 2.55 21.78
N ALA A 328 28.55 2.57 21.06
CA ALA A 328 29.12 1.38 20.43
C ALA A 328 30.28 0.86 21.30
N PRO A 329 30.28 -0.40 21.77
CA PRO A 329 31.41 -0.94 22.51
C PRO A 329 32.62 -1.02 21.57
N ALA A 330 33.73 -0.41 22.00
CA ALA A 330 35.01 -0.44 21.31
C ALA A 330 35.51 -1.89 21.18
N ALA A 331 35.30 -2.50 20.02
CA ALA A 331 36.00 -3.71 19.63
C ALA A 331 37.41 -3.32 19.17
N GLY A 332 38.39 -3.50 20.05
CA GLY A 332 39.80 -3.20 19.75
C GLY A 332 40.72 -3.49 20.93
N GLY A 333 40.91 -4.78 21.25
CA GLY A 333 42.00 -5.19 22.13
C GLY A 333 43.36 -5.04 21.40
N PRO A 334 44.43 -4.58 22.07
CA PRO A 334 45.72 -4.34 21.43
C PRO A 334 46.41 -5.65 21.04
N LEU A 335 46.87 -5.72 19.78
CA LEU A 335 47.79 -6.73 19.26
C LEU A 335 49.15 -6.57 19.95
N SER A 336 49.57 -7.56 20.75
CA SER A 336 50.96 -7.65 21.21
C SER A 336 51.83 -8.28 20.12
N ALA A 337 52.63 -7.45 19.45
CA ALA A 337 53.75 -7.92 18.64
C ALA A 337 54.88 -8.36 19.58
N GLY A 338 55.26 -9.64 19.51
CA GLY A 338 56.44 -10.17 20.19
C GLY A 338 57.74 -9.76 19.47
N PRO A 339 58.89 -9.72 20.15
CA PRO A 339 60.15 -9.32 19.55
C PRO A 339 60.80 -10.48 18.78
N THR A 340 61.51 -10.08 17.73
CA THR A 340 62.50 -10.83 16.93
C THR A 340 63.63 -11.41 17.79
N GLU A 341 63.93 -12.71 17.65
CA GLU A 341 65.30 -13.27 17.76
C GLU A 341 65.44 -14.55 16.90
N SER A 342 66.56 -14.61 16.16
CA SER A 342 67.22 -15.70 15.40
C SER A 342 66.44 -16.53 14.38
#